data_AF-S3CWH1-F1
#
_entry.id   AF-S3CWH1-F1
#
_cell.length_a   1.000
_cell.length_b   1.000
_cell.length_c   1.000
_cell.angle_alpha   90.00
_cell.angle_beta   90.00
_cell.angle_gamma   90.00
#
_symmetry.space_group_name_H-M   'P 1'
#
loop_
_entity.id
_entity.type
_entity.pdbx_description
1 polymer ?
#
loop_
_entity_poly.entity_id
_entity_poly.type
_entity_poly.pdbx_seq_one_letter_code
_entity_poly.pdbx_strand_id
1 'polypeptide(L)'
;MAPLPSISIASITIGFISFAFTLAIWLHAFWDAFLTLGAAPHQIQDALSTLRQGLYEEREYLRRVRRVRESRHSPNLKTPQINASHKALYYEGGPTRVMTDAVKDLIAEFKDLERPFLVSPHTGTEKELEWSYDATQQYYRCDLVHRLIWLRRKGGVESIGVRLNKIQTRRIAVEVTEAHFMLSDAMGLIREMGGKVQKAEDRIARIQDRLMISQVGWDEIEGRER
;
A
#
# COMPACT_ATOMS: atom_id res chain seq x y z
N MET A 1 -46.50 38.15 -57.97
CA MET A 1 -45.48 37.66 -57.02
C MET A 1 -45.44 38.64 -55.85
N ALA A 2 -46.01 38.27 -54.71
CA ALA A 2 -46.09 39.18 -53.57
C ALA A 2 -44.70 39.30 -52.90
N PRO A 3 -44.19 40.52 -52.65
CA PRO A 3 -42.93 40.70 -51.93
C PRO A 3 -43.12 40.26 -50.48
N LEU A 4 -42.28 39.35 -50.01
CA LEU A 4 -42.24 38.97 -48.60
C LEU A 4 -41.95 40.25 -47.77
N PRO A 5 -42.70 40.51 -46.69
CA PRO A 5 -42.47 41.69 -45.86
C PRO A 5 -41.05 41.61 -45.27
N SER A 6 -40.24 42.62 -45.54
CA SER A 6 -38.83 42.74 -45.14
C SER A 6 -38.60 42.52 -43.64
N ILE A 7 -39.61 42.79 -42.82
CA ILE A 7 -39.63 42.54 -41.37
C ILE A 7 -39.55 41.03 -41.03
N SER A 8 -40.17 40.16 -41.83
CA SER A 8 -40.14 38.70 -41.63
C SER A 8 -38.74 38.13 -41.88
N ILE A 9 -38.09 38.59 -42.95
CA ILE A 9 -36.72 38.17 -43.30
C ILE A 9 -35.74 38.61 -42.21
N ALA A 10 -35.89 39.83 -41.68
CA ALA A 10 -35.05 40.34 -40.60
C ALA A 10 -35.23 39.56 -39.28
N SER A 11 -36.46 39.13 -38.95
CA SER A 11 -36.71 38.32 -37.75
C SER A 11 -36.12 36.91 -37.87
N ILE A 12 -36.20 36.29 -39.06
CA ILE A 12 -35.63 34.97 -39.33
C ILE A 12 -34.10 35.01 -39.21
N THR A 13 -33.44 36.03 -39.76
CA THR A 13 -31.98 36.16 -39.67
C THR A 13 -31.51 36.38 -38.24
N ILE A 14 -32.19 37.25 -37.47
CA ILE A 14 -31.87 37.48 -36.05
C ILE A 14 -32.07 36.20 -35.22
N GLY A 15 -33.16 35.47 -35.46
CA GLY A 15 -33.43 34.19 -34.80
C GLY A 15 -32.37 33.13 -35.12
N PHE A 16 -31.94 33.05 -36.38
CA PHE A 16 -30.90 32.12 -36.81
C PHE A 16 -29.53 32.48 -36.20
N ILE A 17 -29.18 33.76 -36.14
CA ILE A 17 -27.94 34.23 -35.51
C ILE A 17 -27.95 33.90 -34.01
N SER A 18 -29.07 34.13 -33.33
CA SER A 18 -29.22 33.82 -31.90
C SER A 18 -29.12 32.31 -31.63
N PHE A 19 -29.76 31.50 -32.47
CA PHE A 19 -29.67 30.04 -32.40
C PHE A 19 -28.25 29.54 -32.68
N ALA A 20 -27.58 30.06 -33.70
CA ALA A 20 -26.19 29.72 -34.03
C ALA A 20 -25.24 30.08 -32.89
N PHE A 21 -25.45 31.22 -32.23
CA PHE A 21 -24.65 31.63 -31.07
C PHE A 21 -24.86 30.69 -29.88
N THR A 22 -26.11 30.29 -29.63
CA THR A 22 -26.44 29.31 -28.60
C THR A 22 -25.80 27.95 -28.89
N LEU A 23 -25.84 27.51 -30.14
CA LEU A 23 -25.23 26.26 -30.59
C LEU A 23 -23.70 26.34 -30.49
N ALA A 24 -23.08 27.47 -30.80
CA ALA A 24 -21.64 27.68 -30.68
C ALA A 24 -21.18 27.61 -29.22
N ILE A 25 -21.90 28.24 -28.29
CA ILE A 25 -21.59 28.16 -26.85
C ILE A 25 -21.72 26.72 -26.35
N TRP A 26 -22.79 26.03 -26.74
CA TRP A 26 -23.01 24.63 -26.36
C TRP A 26 -21.91 23.73 -26.94
N LEU A 27 -21.56 23.91 -28.20
CA LEU A 27 -20.53 23.12 -28.88
C LEU A 27 -19.14 23.42 -28.30
N HIS A 28 -18.83 24.67 -27.93
CA HIS A 28 -17.56 25.03 -27.29
C HIS A 28 -17.43 24.39 -25.91
N ALA A 29 -18.47 24.48 -25.07
CA ALA A 29 -18.46 23.82 -23.76
C ALA A 29 -18.38 22.28 -23.88
N PHE A 30 -19.08 21.72 -24.87
CA PHE A 30 -19.02 20.30 -25.20
C PHE A 30 -17.63 19.89 -25.72
N TRP A 31 -16.99 20.72 -26.55
CA TRP A 31 -15.68 20.46 -27.12
C TRP A 31 -14.55 20.61 -26.10
N ASP A 32 -14.64 21.57 -25.19
CA ASP A 32 -13.70 21.73 -24.07
C ASP A 32 -13.74 20.50 -23.14
N ALA A 33 -14.94 19.96 -22.88
CA ALA A 33 -15.10 18.70 -22.17
C ALA A 33 -14.45 17.53 -22.96
N PHE A 34 -14.57 17.53 -24.29
CA PHE A 34 -13.93 16.57 -25.18
C PHE A 34 -12.40 16.74 -25.32
N LEU A 35 -11.86 17.94 -25.17
CA LEU A 35 -10.42 18.22 -25.13
C LEU A 35 -9.80 17.84 -23.78
N THR A 36 -10.55 17.99 -22.69
CA THR A 36 -10.17 17.45 -21.38
C THR A 36 -10.10 15.92 -21.41
N LEU A 37 -11.01 15.28 -22.16
CA LEU A 37 -10.97 13.89 -22.61
C LEU A 37 -9.77 13.57 -23.53
N GLY A 38 -9.32 14.55 -24.30
CA GLY A 38 -8.14 14.52 -25.17
C GLY A 38 -6.81 14.45 -24.42
N ALA A 39 -6.73 15.06 -23.23
CA ALA A 39 -5.58 15.03 -22.33
C ALA A 39 -5.48 13.72 -21.52
N ALA A 40 -6.41 12.78 -21.66
CA ALA A 40 -6.43 11.53 -20.91
C ALA A 40 -5.45 10.40 -21.34
N PRO A 41 -4.68 10.41 -22.45
CA PRO A 41 -3.95 9.20 -22.86
C PRO A 41 -2.84 8.80 -21.89
N HIS A 42 -2.16 9.76 -21.23
CA HIS A 42 -1.20 9.47 -20.17
C HIS A 42 -1.91 9.04 -18.88
N GLN A 43 -3.04 9.68 -18.53
CA GLN A 43 -3.78 9.37 -17.31
C GLN A 43 -4.31 7.93 -17.26
N ILE A 44 -4.74 7.36 -18.39
CA ILE A 44 -5.22 5.97 -18.46
C ILE A 44 -4.08 5.01 -18.13
N GLN A 45 -2.95 5.19 -18.81
CA GLN A 45 -1.76 4.37 -18.61
C GLN A 45 -1.22 4.53 -17.19
N ASP A 46 -1.12 5.75 -16.68
CA ASP A 46 -0.61 6.03 -15.33
C ASP A 46 -1.53 5.44 -14.26
N ALA A 47 -2.85 5.61 -14.39
CA ALA A 47 -3.81 5.06 -13.43
C ALA A 47 -3.82 3.53 -13.43
N LEU A 48 -3.85 2.89 -14.61
CA LEU A 48 -3.85 1.43 -14.72
C LEU A 48 -2.51 0.84 -14.27
N SER A 49 -1.38 1.43 -14.66
CA SER A 49 -0.05 0.96 -14.26
C SER A 49 0.21 1.12 -12.77
N THR A 50 -0.16 2.26 -12.17
CA THR A 50 -0.02 2.50 -10.73
C THR A 50 -0.89 1.54 -9.93
N LEU A 51 -2.14 1.34 -10.35
CA LEU A 51 -3.05 0.42 -9.66
C LEU A 51 -2.59 -1.02 -9.79
N ARG A 52 -2.14 -1.42 -10.98
CA ARG A 52 -1.53 -2.74 -11.23
C ARG A 52 -0.35 -2.94 -10.30
N GLN A 53 0.61 -2.02 -10.29
CA GLN A 53 1.78 -2.10 -9.43
C GLN A 53 1.38 -2.27 -7.97
N GLY A 54 0.44 -1.45 -7.47
CA GLY A 54 -0.05 -1.56 -6.10
C GLY A 54 -0.70 -2.91 -5.77
N LEU A 55 -1.52 -3.47 -6.66
CA LEU A 55 -2.18 -4.76 -6.46
C LEU A 55 -1.19 -5.93 -6.42
N TYR A 56 -0.22 -5.94 -7.33
CA TYR A 56 0.77 -7.01 -7.41
C TYR A 56 1.79 -6.94 -6.28
N GLU A 57 2.21 -5.73 -5.90
CA GLU A 57 3.05 -5.53 -4.72
C GLU A 57 2.36 -6.04 -3.45
N GLU A 58 1.06 -5.74 -3.29
CA GLU A 58 0.26 -6.20 -2.16
C GLU A 58 0.18 -7.73 -2.11
N ARG A 59 -0.07 -8.36 -3.26
CA ARG A 59 -0.14 -9.82 -3.36
C ARG A 59 1.19 -10.47 -2.97
N GLU A 60 2.31 -9.97 -3.49
CA GLU A 60 3.63 -10.52 -3.18
C GLU A 60 4.03 -10.28 -1.73
N TYR A 61 3.66 -9.13 -1.17
CA TYR A 61 3.77 -8.86 0.26
C TYR A 61 3.05 -9.94 1.07
N LEU A 62 1.77 -10.19 0.80
CA LEU A 62 0.96 -11.17 1.54
C LEU A 62 1.50 -12.59 1.37
N ARG A 63 2.00 -12.93 0.18
CA ARG A 63 2.65 -14.22 -0.08
C ARG A 63 3.95 -14.38 0.71
N ARG A 64 4.75 -13.32 0.84
CA ARG A 64 5.97 -13.33 1.68
C ARG A 64 5.62 -13.48 3.15
N VAL A 65 4.66 -12.71 3.66
CA VAL A 65 4.21 -12.80 5.07
C VAL A 65 3.72 -14.21 5.40
N ARG A 66 2.93 -14.82 4.51
CA ARG A 66 2.47 -16.20 4.69
C ARG A 66 3.65 -17.17 4.81
N ARG A 67 4.62 -17.11 3.89
CA ARG A 67 5.80 -17.99 3.91
C ARG A 67 6.62 -17.83 5.18
N VAL A 68 6.88 -16.59 5.61
CA VAL A 68 7.66 -16.31 6.82
C VAL A 68 6.95 -16.83 8.07
N ARG A 69 5.62 -16.68 8.14
CA ARG A 69 4.81 -17.18 9.27
C ARG A 69 4.74 -18.70 9.30
N GLU A 70 4.62 -19.35 8.15
CA GLU A 70 4.64 -20.80 8.01
C GLU A 70 5.98 -21.38 8.51
N SER A 71 7.11 -20.75 8.15
CA SER A 71 8.43 -21.16 8.65
C SER A 71 8.61 -20.98 10.17
N ARG A 72 7.89 -20.04 10.80
CA ARG A 72 7.94 -19.79 12.25
C ARG A 72 7.05 -20.75 13.05
N HIS A 73 6.11 -21.44 12.42
CA HIS A 73 5.21 -22.41 13.07
C HIS A 73 5.85 -23.81 13.23
N SER A 74 7.17 -23.93 13.16
CA SER A 74 7.86 -25.18 13.44
C SER A 74 7.61 -25.61 14.91
N PRO A 75 7.03 -26.79 15.17
CA PRO A 75 6.54 -27.19 16.50
C PRO A 75 7.64 -27.51 17.52
N ASN A 76 8.91 -27.27 17.20
CA ASN A 76 10.04 -27.79 17.99
C ASN A 76 10.71 -26.76 18.93
N LEU A 77 10.21 -25.52 19.03
CA LEU A 77 10.74 -24.54 19.98
C LEU A 77 9.87 -24.46 21.25
N LYS A 78 10.35 -25.09 22.32
CA LYS A 78 9.81 -24.97 23.70
C LYS A 78 9.98 -23.53 24.19
N THR A 79 9.05 -22.66 23.81
CA THR A 79 9.01 -21.25 24.26
C THR A 79 8.13 -21.17 25.52
N PRO A 80 8.44 -20.34 26.54
CA PRO A 80 7.70 -20.32 27.80
C PRO A 80 6.21 -20.01 27.60
N GLN A 81 5.35 -20.80 28.25
CA GLN A 81 3.89 -20.88 28.03
C GLN A 81 3.12 -19.55 28.19
N ILE A 82 3.63 -18.58 28.94
CA ILE A 82 2.86 -17.39 29.31
C ILE A 82 2.65 -16.44 28.11
N ASN A 83 3.59 -16.39 27.16
CA ASN A 83 3.50 -15.50 25.97
C ASN A 83 2.97 -16.22 24.72
N ALA A 84 2.86 -17.55 24.75
CA ALA A 84 2.35 -18.34 23.63
C ALA A 84 0.83 -18.22 23.49
N SER A 85 0.10 -18.11 24.61
CA SER A 85 -1.36 -17.98 24.63
C SER A 85 -1.85 -16.65 24.04
N HIS A 86 -1.15 -15.54 24.30
CA HIS A 86 -1.50 -14.22 23.75
C HIS A 86 -1.16 -14.12 22.26
N LYS A 87 -0.11 -14.82 21.81
CA LYS A 87 0.23 -14.97 20.38
C LYS A 87 -0.79 -15.82 19.64
N ALA A 88 -1.20 -16.97 20.16
CA ALA A 88 -2.15 -17.85 19.48
C ALA A 88 -3.51 -17.16 19.20
N LEU A 89 -3.99 -16.34 20.15
CA LEU A 89 -5.30 -15.67 20.05
C LEU A 89 -5.35 -14.54 19.00
N TYR A 90 -4.19 -13.97 18.62
CA TYR A 90 -4.06 -12.95 17.57
C TYR A 90 -3.59 -13.52 16.21
N TYR A 91 -3.06 -14.75 16.16
CA TYR A 91 -2.31 -15.29 15.00
C TYR A 91 -3.00 -16.41 14.22
N GLU A 92 -4.25 -16.77 14.52
CA GLU A 92 -4.96 -17.83 13.80
C GLU A 92 -5.45 -17.37 12.40
N GLY A 93 -4.54 -16.94 11.53
CA GLY A 93 -4.67 -16.94 10.06
C GLY A 93 -5.83 -16.16 9.41
N GLY A 94 -6.75 -15.57 10.17
CA GLY A 94 -8.00 -14.98 9.68
C GLY A 94 -7.78 -13.70 8.88
N PRO A 95 -7.19 -12.63 9.48
CA PRO A 95 -7.10 -11.33 8.82
C PRO A 95 -6.23 -11.35 7.56
N THR A 96 -5.07 -12.01 7.60
CA THR A 96 -4.15 -12.07 6.46
C THR A 96 -4.70 -12.92 5.31
N ARG A 97 -5.46 -13.98 5.61
CA ARG A 97 -6.15 -14.78 4.59
C ARG A 97 -7.29 -14.00 3.96
N VAL A 98 -8.10 -13.31 4.76
CA VAL A 98 -9.16 -12.43 4.25
C VAL A 98 -8.58 -11.32 3.38
N MET A 99 -7.45 -10.70 3.78
CA MET A 99 -6.75 -9.72 2.94
C MET A 99 -6.24 -10.37 1.65
N THR A 100 -5.69 -11.59 1.71
CA THR A 100 -5.20 -12.32 0.54
C THR A 100 -6.32 -12.60 -0.45
N ASP A 101 -7.46 -13.06 0.02
CA ASP A 101 -8.61 -13.37 -0.84
C ASP A 101 -9.22 -12.07 -1.39
N ALA A 102 -9.33 -11.01 -0.58
CA ALA A 102 -9.75 -9.70 -1.06
C ALA A 102 -8.83 -9.11 -2.15
N VAL A 103 -7.51 -9.28 -2.02
CA VAL A 103 -6.56 -8.84 -3.05
C VAL A 103 -6.69 -9.66 -4.33
N LYS A 104 -6.95 -10.98 -4.24
CA LYS A 104 -7.23 -11.80 -5.43
C LYS A 104 -8.48 -11.34 -6.15
N ASP A 105 -9.55 -11.05 -5.41
CA ASP A 105 -10.81 -10.56 -5.98
C ASP A 105 -10.61 -9.21 -6.67
N LEU A 106 -9.84 -8.30 -6.05
CA LEU A 106 -9.47 -7.02 -6.67
C LEU A 106 -8.64 -7.19 -7.95
N ILE A 107 -7.72 -8.16 -7.97
CA ILE A 107 -6.92 -8.46 -9.17
C ILE A 107 -7.79 -9.02 -10.28
N ALA A 108 -8.74 -9.89 -9.98
CA ALA A 108 -9.68 -10.42 -10.97
C ALA A 108 -10.54 -9.29 -11.58
N GLU A 109 -11.10 -8.44 -10.73
CA GLU A 109 -11.89 -7.28 -11.16
C GLU A 109 -11.05 -6.27 -11.97
N PHE A 110 -9.81 -6.02 -11.55
CA PHE A 110 -8.88 -5.17 -12.28
C PHE A 110 -8.56 -5.73 -13.67
N LYS A 111 -8.30 -7.05 -13.78
CA LYS A 111 -8.04 -7.70 -15.06
C LYS A 111 -9.21 -7.53 -16.03
N ASP A 112 -10.45 -7.63 -15.56
CA ASP A 112 -11.64 -7.41 -16.38
C ASP A 112 -11.75 -5.96 -16.88
N LEU A 113 -11.29 -5.00 -16.08
CA LEU A 113 -11.25 -3.59 -16.44
C LEU A 113 -10.10 -3.26 -17.40
N GLU A 114 -8.95 -3.89 -17.23
CA GLU A 114 -7.70 -3.67 -17.99
C GLU A 114 -7.74 -4.32 -19.39
N ARG A 115 -8.37 -5.50 -19.50
CA ARG A 115 -8.43 -6.32 -20.72
C ARG A 115 -8.70 -5.58 -22.05
N PRO A 116 -9.66 -4.65 -22.17
CA PRO A 116 -9.92 -3.97 -23.43
C PRO A 116 -8.81 -3.00 -23.86
N PHE A 117 -7.88 -2.63 -22.98
CA PHE A 117 -6.83 -1.64 -23.26
C PHE A 117 -5.49 -2.29 -23.66
N LEU A 118 -5.36 -3.61 -23.58
CA LEU A 118 -4.11 -4.31 -23.83
C LEU A 118 -3.88 -4.52 -25.34
N VAL A 119 -2.73 -4.06 -25.86
CA VAL A 119 -2.35 -4.17 -27.29
C VAL A 119 -2.10 -5.62 -27.72
N SER A 120 -1.59 -6.46 -26.81
CA SER A 120 -1.25 -7.85 -27.09
C SER A 120 -2.00 -8.79 -26.14
N PRO A 121 -2.90 -9.65 -26.65
CA PRO A 121 -3.32 -10.84 -25.92
C PRO A 121 -2.10 -11.77 -25.87
N HIS A 122 -1.55 -11.98 -24.67
CA HIS A 122 -0.34 -12.77 -24.49
C HIS A 122 -0.65 -14.24 -24.80
N THR A 123 0.10 -14.84 -25.73
CA THR A 123 0.02 -16.26 -26.11
C THR A 123 0.80 -17.18 -25.13
N GLY A 124 0.99 -16.75 -23.89
CA GLY A 124 1.64 -17.53 -22.83
C GLY A 124 0.65 -17.92 -21.74
N THR A 125 0.94 -19.01 -21.01
CA THR A 125 0.15 -19.40 -19.84
C THR A 125 0.12 -18.26 -18.82
N GLU A 126 -1.08 -17.79 -18.45
CA GLU A 126 -1.32 -16.63 -17.56
C GLU A 126 -0.47 -16.64 -16.28
N LYS A 127 -0.11 -17.83 -15.79
CA LYS A 127 0.74 -18.04 -14.62
C LYS A 127 2.18 -17.56 -14.77
N GLU A 128 2.75 -17.56 -15.97
CA GLU A 128 4.14 -17.14 -16.21
C GLU A 128 4.24 -15.62 -16.43
N LEU A 129 3.16 -15.02 -16.93
CA LEU A 129 3.05 -13.58 -17.21
C LEU A 129 2.64 -12.73 -16.01
N GLU A 130 1.98 -13.31 -14.98
CA GLU A 130 1.78 -12.60 -13.70
C GLU A 130 3.11 -12.20 -13.01
N TRP A 131 4.24 -12.77 -13.44
CA TRP A 131 5.55 -12.68 -12.78
C TRP A 131 6.64 -12.06 -13.65
N SER A 132 6.39 -11.85 -14.96
CA SER A 132 7.40 -11.25 -15.83
C SER A 132 7.40 -9.73 -15.70
N TYR A 133 8.59 -9.16 -15.59
CA TYR A 133 8.84 -7.71 -15.66
C TYR A 133 8.29 -7.09 -16.96
N ASP A 134 8.12 -7.91 -18.01
CA ASP A 134 7.46 -7.56 -19.27
C ASP A 134 5.97 -7.23 -19.10
N ALA A 135 5.27 -7.85 -18.14
CA ALA A 135 3.86 -7.61 -17.92
C ALA A 135 3.61 -6.19 -17.37
N THR A 136 4.57 -5.62 -16.65
CA THR A 136 4.56 -4.21 -16.20
C THR A 136 4.91 -3.20 -17.30
N GLN A 137 5.48 -3.64 -18.44
CA GLN A 137 5.79 -2.79 -19.59
C GLN A 137 4.77 -2.90 -20.73
N GLN A 138 3.55 -3.36 -20.43
CA GLN A 138 2.51 -3.50 -21.44
C GLN A 138 2.10 -2.13 -22.00
N TYR A 139 2.22 -1.99 -23.32
CA TYR A 139 1.70 -0.84 -24.05
C TYR A 139 0.17 -0.87 -24.01
N TYR A 140 -0.44 0.21 -23.51
CA TYR A 140 -1.90 0.41 -23.55
C TYR A 140 -2.33 1.06 -24.86
N ARG A 141 -3.44 0.58 -25.44
CA ARG A 141 -4.11 1.30 -26.54
C ARG A 141 -4.90 2.47 -25.96
N CYS A 142 -4.48 3.68 -26.32
CA CYS A 142 -5.09 4.93 -25.88
C CYS A 142 -5.80 5.69 -27.02
N ASP A 143 -6.45 4.97 -27.94
CA ASP A 143 -7.26 5.56 -29.01
C ASP A 143 -8.52 6.26 -28.47
N LEU A 144 -9.15 7.11 -29.28
CA LEU A 144 -10.38 7.84 -28.90
C LEU A 144 -11.52 6.92 -28.42
N VAL A 145 -11.69 5.75 -29.06
CA VAL A 145 -12.69 4.75 -28.64
C VAL A 145 -12.37 4.18 -27.25
N HIS A 146 -11.09 3.89 -27.00
CA HIS A 146 -10.63 3.42 -25.69
C HIS A 146 -10.84 4.50 -24.62
N ARG A 147 -10.68 5.79 -24.94
CA ARG A 147 -10.96 6.89 -24.01
C ARG A 147 -12.44 6.99 -23.63
N LEU A 148 -13.35 6.74 -24.58
CA LEU A 148 -14.78 6.68 -24.27
C LEU A 148 -15.11 5.48 -23.36
N ILE A 149 -14.50 4.33 -23.62
CA ILE A 149 -14.62 3.13 -22.77
C ILE A 149 -14.04 3.41 -21.38
N TRP A 150 -12.93 4.15 -21.29
CA TRP A 150 -12.31 4.56 -20.04
C TRP A 150 -13.24 5.42 -19.20
N LEU A 151 -13.91 6.43 -19.75
CA LEU A 151 -14.85 7.26 -18.97
C LEU A 151 -15.91 6.44 -18.25
N ARG A 152 -16.44 5.40 -18.92
CA ARG A 152 -17.42 4.49 -18.32
C ARG A 152 -16.81 3.59 -17.24
N ARG A 153 -15.54 3.19 -17.40
CA ARG A 153 -14.84 2.25 -16.51
C ARG A 153 -14.04 2.92 -15.39
N LYS A 154 -13.78 4.23 -15.49
CA LYS A 154 -12.95 5.02 -14.57
C LYS A 154 -13.43 4.88 -13.13
N GLY A 155 -14.74 4.93 -12.90
CA GLY A 155 -15.32 4.73 -11.56
C GLY A 155 -15.04 3.35 -10.98
N GLY A 156 -14.97 2.31 -11.82
CA GLY A 156 -14.56 0.97 -11.41
C GLY A 156 -13.10 0.93 -10.96
N VAL A 157 -12.19 1.49 -11.76
CA VAL A 157 -10.75 1.56 -11.45
C VAL A 157 -10.50 2.34 -10.15
N GLU A 158 -11.17 3.48 -9.98
CA GLU A 158 -11.07 4.28 -8.76
C GLU A 158 -11.60 3.52 -7.53
N SER A 159 -12.71 2.78 -7.68
CA SER A 159 -13.26 1.97 -6.59
C SER A 159 -12.30 0.85 -6.15
N ILE A 160 -11.59 0.21 -7.09
CA ILE A 160 -10.55 -0.79 -6.79
C ILE A 160 -9.41 -0.11 -6.06
N GLY A 161 -8.98 1.08 -6.48
CA GLY A 161 -7.95 1.87 -5.79
C GLY A 161 -8.32 2.20 -4.35
N VAL A 162 -9.55 2.67 -4.09
CA VAL A 162 -10.05 2.94 -2.74
C VAL A 162 -10.07 1.67 -1.89
N ARG A 163 -10.53 0.54 -2.44
CA ARG A 163 -10.54 -0.75 -1.75
C ARG A 163 -9.14 -1.26 -1.45
N LEU A 164 -8.21 -1.12 -2.38
CA LEU A 164 -6.80 -1.46 -2.19
C LEU A 164 -6.18 -0.63 -1.07
N ASN A 165 -6.37 0.69 -1.08
CA ASN A 165 -5.86 1.58 -0.04
C ASN A 165 -6.43 1.20 1.34
N LYS A 166 -7.71 0.83 1.41
CA LYS A 166 -8.32 0.32 2.65
C LYS A 166 -7.66 -0.98 3.14
N ILE A 167 -7.30 -1.89 2.23
CA ILE A 167 -6.56 -3.11 2.58
C ILE A 167 -5.15 -2.77 3.08
N GLN A 168 -4.43 -1.90 2.37
CA GLN A 168 -3.10 -1.43 2.75
C GLN A 168 -3.10 -0.77 4.12
N THR A 169 -4.06 0.10 4.41
CA THR A 169 -4.21 0.76 5.72
C THR A 169 -4.45 -0.26 6.83
N ARG A 170 -5.30 -1.26 6.59
CA ARG A 170 -5.56 -2.35 7.55
C ARG A 170 -4.31 -3.19 7.79
N ARG A 171 -3.55 -3.50 6.73
CA ARG A 171 -2.30 -4.23 6.84
C ARG A 171 -1.28 -3.45 7.67
N ILE A 172 -1.07 -2.17 7.36
CA ILE A 172 -0.16 -1.29 8.12
C ILE A 172 -0.55 -1.27 9.59
N ALA A 173 -1.84 -1.17 9.91
CA ALA A 173 -2.31 -1.22 11.29
C ALA A 173 -1.94 -2.54 11.99
N VAL A 174 -2.09 -3.68 11.31
CA VAL A 174 -1.69 -5.01 11.83
C VAL A 174 -0.18 -5.10 12.03
N GLU A 175 0.61 -4.64 11.07
CA GLU A 175 2.08 -4.64 11.16
C GLU A 175 2.58 -3.73 12.28
N VAL A 176 2.03 -2.53 12.40
CA VAL A 176 2.37 -1.58 13.47
C VAL A 176 2.03 -2.16 14.83
N THR A 177 0.89 -2.85 14.94
CA THR A 177 0.49 -3.53 16.18
C THR A 177 1.46 -4.67 16.52
N GLU A 178 1.85 -5.47 15.53
CA GLU A 178 2.84 -6.54 15.70
C GLU A 178 4.22 -5.97 16.12
N ALA A 179 4.68 -4.91 15.48
CA ALA A 179 5.92 -4.22 15.81
C ALA A 179 5.89 -3.62 17.23
N HIS A 180 4.76 -3.06 17.64
CA HIS A 180 4.57 -2.53 18.99
C HIS A 180 4.74 -3.62 20.05
N PHE A 181 4.15 -4.80 19.84
CA PHE A 181 4.33 -5.93 20.76
C PHE A 181 5.78 -6.43 20.80
N MET A 182 6.44 -6.56 19.64
CA MET A 182 7.86 -6.94 19.59
C MET A 182 8.77 -5.94 20.32
N LEU A 183 8.46 -4.65 20.20
CA LEU A 183 9.20 -3.59 20.88
C LEU A 183 8.97 -3.65 22.40
N SER A 184 7.74 -3.90 22.83
CA SER A 184 7.41 -4.08 24.25
C SER A 184 8.19 -5.25 24.86
N ASP A 185 8.23 -6.40 24.17
CA ASP A 185 9.03 -7.56 24.57
C ASP A 185 10.52 -7.22 24.66
N ALA A 186 11.06 -6.51 23.66
CA ALA A 186 12.46 -6.10 23.65
C ALA A 186 12.80 -5.14 24.80
N MET A 187 11.92 -4.18 25.11
CA MET A 187 12.09 -3.30 26.26
C MET A 187 12.07 -4.07 27.58
N GLY A 188 11.22 -5.10 27.70
CA GLY A 188 11.23 -6.01 28.84
C GLY A 188 12.59 -6.70 29.02
N LEU A 189 13.16 -7.23 27.95
CA LEU A 189 14.49 -7.87 27.96
C LEU A 189 15.61 -6.88 28.30
N ILE A 190 15.58 -5.67 27.73
CA ILE A 190 16.56 -4.62 28.02
C ILE A 190 16.49 -4.22 29.50
N ARG A 191 15.28 -4.10 30.06
CA ARG A 191 15.10 -3.80 31.49
C ARG A 191 15.64 -4.92 32.37
N GLU A 192 15.41 -6.18 32.00
CA GLU A 192 15.96 -7.33 32.72
C GLU A 192 17.50 -7.35 32.66
N MET A 193 18.07 -7.08 31.48
CA MET A 193 19.53 -6.97 31.32
C MET A 193 20.10 -5.81 32.14
N GLY A 194 19.46 -4.63 32.14
CA GLY A 194 19.86 -3.50 32.98
C GLY A 194 19.89 -3.87 34.45
N GLY A 195 18.88 -4.60 34.95
CA GLY A 195 18.89 -5.10 36.32
C GLY A 195 20.01 -6.09 36.63
N LYS A 196 20.43 -6.92 35.66
CA LYS A 196 21.58 -7.83 35.81
C LYS A 196 22.91 -7.08 35.79
N VAL A 197 23.04 -6.06 34.93
CA VAL A 197 24.21 -5.19 34.86
C VAL A 197 24.38 -4.42 36.16
N GLN A 198 23.31 -3.79 36.68
CA GLN A 198 23.34 -3.09 37.96
C GLN A 198 23.79 -4.00 39.12
N LYS A 199 23.26 -5.23 39.17
CA LYS A 199 23.69 -6.21 40.18
C LYS A 199 25.17 -6.61 40.03
N ALA A 200 25.69 -6.65 38.80
CA ALA A 200 27.10 -6.91 38.56
C ALA A 200 27.96 -5.72 39.02
N GLU A 201 27.55 -4.49 38.72
CA GLU A 201 28.19 -3.26 39.18
C GLU A 201 28.23 -3.18 40.71
N ASP A 202 27.10 -3.44 41.40
CA ASP A 202 27.03 -3.48 42.86
C ASP A 202 27.98 -4.53 43.48
N ARG A 203 28.18 -5.66 42.79
CA ARG A 203 29.13 -6.69 43.23
C ARG A 203 30.56 -6.22 43.05
N ILE A 204 30.89 -5.56 41.95
CA ILE A 204 32.22 -5.01 41.70
C ILE A 204 32.54 -3.92 42.73
N ALA A 205 31.61 -3.00 43.00
CA ALA A 205 31.77 -1.96 44.02
C ALA A 205 32.09 -2.55 45.41
N ARG A 206 31.33 -3.58 45.83
CA ARG A 206 31.61 -4.28 47.11
C ARG A 206 32.98 -4.95 47.17
N ILE A 207 33.49 -5.46 46.05
CA ILE A 207 34.82 -6.06 45.99
C ILE A 207 35.89 -4.96 46.10
N GLN A 208 35.68 -3.84 45.41
CA GLN A 208 36.57 -2.69 45.46
C GLN A 208 36.68 -2.10 46.87
N ASP A 209 35.56 -1.94 47.58
CA ASP A 209 35.56 -1.47 48.97
C ASP A 209 36.36 -2.41 49.89
N ARG A 210 36.20 -3.73 49.72
CA ARG A 210 36.96 -4.72 50.50
C ARG A 210 38.46 -4.67 50.22
N LEU A 211 38.86 -4.44 48.97
CA LEU A 211 40.27 -4.31 48.60
C LEU A 211 40.87 -3.04 49.20
N MET A 212 40.17 -1.91 49.17
CA MET A 212 40.62 -0.66 49.78
C MET A 212 40.83 -0.81 51.29
N ILE A 213 39.89 -1.45 52.00
CA ILE A 213 40.03 -1.73 53.44
C ILE A 213 41.22 -2.65 53.72
N SER A 214 41.44 -3.69 52.89
CA SER A 214 42.60 -4.55 53.04
C SER A 214 43.91 -3.80 52.83
N GLN A 215 43.97 -2.90 51.84
CA GLN A 215 45.17 -2.14 51.51
C GLN A 215 45.56 -1.17 52.64
N VAL A 216 44.57 -0.47 53.22
CA VAL A 216 44.77 0.40 54.40
C VAL A 216 45.22 -0.41 55.62
N GLY A 217 44.68 -1.62 55.82
CA GLY A 217 45.11 -2.51 56.91
C GLY A 217 46.55 -3.03 56.78
N TRP A 218 47.05 -3.23 55.55
CA TRP A 218 48.45 -3.58 55.32
C TRP A 218 49.39 -2.41 55.62
N ASP A 219 49.04 -1.19 55.21
CA ASP A 219 49.84 0.02 55.48
C ASP A 219 49.93 0.32 57.00
N GLU A 220 48.86 0.04 57.76
CA GLU A 220 48.81 0.25 59.21
C GLU A 220 49.66 -0.78 59.99
N ILE A 221 49.78 -2.01 59.47
CA ILE A 221 50.65 -3.05 60.03
C ILE A 221 52.12 -2.73 59.72
N GLU A 222 52.42 -2.31 58.49
CA GLU A 222 53.79 -2.00 58.04
C GLU A 222 54.33 -0.69 58.69
N GLY A 223 53.44 0.24 59.07
CA GLY A 223 53.78 1.43 59.85
C GLY A 223 54.01 1.19 61.35
N ARG A 224 53.57 0.04 61.90
CA ARG A 224 53.72 -0.33 63.32
C ARG A 224 55.00 -1.12 63.60
N GLU A 225 55.61 -1.71 62.57
CA GLU A 225 56.88 -2.45 62.66
C GLU A 225 58.13 -1.57 62.45
N ARG A 226 57.97 -0.25 62.29
CA ARG A 226 59.06 0.74 62.30
C ARG A 226 59.05 1.57 63.58
#